data_AF-A0A6B3FXE6-F1
#
_entry.id   AF-A0A6B3FXE6-F1
#
_cell.length_a   1.000
_cell.length_b   1.000
_cell.length_c   1.000
_cell.angle_alpha   90.00
_cell.angle_beta   90.00
_cell.angle_gamma   90.00
#
_symmetry.space_group_name_H-M   'P 1'
#
loop_
_entity.id
_entity.type
_entity.pdbx_description
1 polymer ?
#
loop_
_entity_poly.entity_id
_entity_poly.type
_entity_poly.pdbx_seq_one_letter_code
_entity_poly.pdbx_strand_id
1 'polypeptide(L)'
;TGYFGTTGITTRSGSTDPAEWMRQIKSDVDTWYRLYGSAGLGGIFFDEAMSRCGAADVDVNRYIELRSYVEQRHGAASTVVDNPGTGVEECYTAAADTLVTFEGNDASYRSHRPQSWEARVPADRIWHMVYASPDESTLRTAVSLSKQRNAGHVYITPDTIADGNPWDTLPPASYWNTQLSLAAAP
;
A
#
# COMPACT_ATOMS: atom_id res chain seq x y z
N THR A 1 1.36 3.72 10.23
CA THR A 1 2.60 2.96 9.96
C THR A 1 2.38 1.51 10.32
N GLY A 2 2.92 0.60 9.52
CA GLY A 2 3.15 -0.82 9.76
C GLY A 2 4.64 -1.12 9.96
N TYR A 3 5.43 -0.12 10.36
CA TYR A 3 6.86 -0.24 10.54
C TYR A 3 7.21 -1.09 11.77
N PHE A 4 8.14 -2.04 11.58
CA PHE A 4 8.66 -2.92 12.64
C PHE A 4 10.18 -2.81 12.86
N GLY A 5 10.80 -1.67 12.53
CA GLY A 5 12.19 -1.41 12.92
C GLY A 5 13.23 -1.97 11.93
N THR A 6 13.55 -1.20 10.89
CA THR A 6 14.66 -1.51 9.95
C THR A 6 15.60 -0.34 9.69
N THR A 7 15.21 0.87 10.10
CA THR A 7 15.87 2.15 9.80
C THR A 7 16.16 2.99 11.05
N GLY A 8 15.87 2.49 12.25
CA GLY A 8 16.15 3.16 13.52
C GLY A 8 15.06 4.13 14.02
N ILE A 9 13.90 4.20 13.36
CA ILE A 9 12.75 4.96 13.85
C ILE A 9 12.25 4.28 15.14
N THR A 10 11.89 5.11 16.12
CA THR A 10 11.39 4.63 17.42
C THR A 10 9.87 4.81 17.53
N THR A 11 9.26 3.96 18.33
CA THR A 11 7.89 4.15 18.83
C THR A 11 7.78 5.47 19.60
N ARG A 12 6.56 5.91 19.92
CA ARG A 12 6.26 7.08 20.76
C ARG A 12 6.88 6.99 22.16
N SER A 13 7.20 5.78 22.64
CA SER A 13 7.91 5.54 23.90
C SER A 13 9.43 5.48 23.76
N GLY A 14 9.98 5.66 22.55
CA GLY A 14 11.43 5.63 22.29
C GLY A 14 12.01 4.23 22.08
N SER A 15 11.18 3.19 21.92
CA SER A 15 11.63 1.82 21.68
C SER A 15 11.79 1.50 20.18
N THR A 16 12.80 0.70 19.84
CA THR A 16 12.97 0.04 18.53
C THR A 16 12.50 -1.42 18.52
N ASP A 17 12.02 -1.95 19.67
CA ASP A 17 11.57 -3.34 19.80
C ASP A 17 10.32 -3.60 18.93
N PRO A 18 10.34 -4.59 18.02
CA PRO A 18 9.17 -4.98 17.23
C PRO A 18 7.91 -5.28 18.06
N ALA A 19 8.06 -5.77 19.30
CA ALA A 19 6.92 -6.03 20.18
C ALA A 19 6.28 -4.74 20.72
N GLU A 20 7.07 -3.69 20.96
CA GLU A 20 6.55 -2.36 21.31
C GLU A 20 5.90 -1.70 20.10
N TRP A 21 6.49 -1.87 18.91
CA TRP A 21 5.86 -1.46 17.65
C TRP A 21 4.50 -2.13 17.45
N MET A 22 4.40 -3.45 17.67
CA MET A 22 3.13 -4.18 17.58
C MET A 22 2.06 -3.59 18.49
N ARG A 23 2.42 -3.31 19.76
CA ARG A 23 1.51 -2.69 20.73
C ARG A 23 1.04 -1.32 20.27
N GLN A 24 1.97 -0.48 19.81
CA GLN A 24 1.64 0.86 19.34
C GLN A 24 0.74 0.82 18.10
N ILE A 25 1.08 0.01 17.10
CA ILE A 25 0.30 -0.11 15.86
C ILE A 25 -1.14 -0.55 16.17
N LYS A 26 -1.32 -1.56 17.03
CA LYS A 26 -2.67 -1.98 17.49
C LYS A 26 -3.42 -0.87 18.21
N SER A 27 -2.74 -0.10 19.06
CA SER A 27 -3.33 1.07 19.72
C SER A 27 -3.72 2.19 18.73
N ASP A 28 -2.95 2.36 17.65
CA ASP A 28 -3.23 3.35 16.62
C ASP A 28 -4.44 2.91 15.78
N VAL A 29 -4.51 1.62 15.39
CA VAL A 29 -5.70 1.01 14.75
C VAL A 29 -6.97 1.29 15.55
N ASP A 30 -6.96 0.98 16.85
CA ASP A 30 -8.12 1.22 17.72
C ASP A 30 -8.48 2.71 17.81
N THR A 31 -7.46 3.58 17.77
CA THR A 31 -7.69 5.03 17.78
C THR A 31 -8.35 5.50 16.49
N TRP A 32 -7.92 5.00 15.31
CA TRP A 32 -8.54 5.33 14.03
C TRP A 32 -10.01 4.87 13.98
N TYR A 33 -10.30 3.64 14.38
CA TYR A 33 -11.68 3.16 14.45
C TYR A 33 -12.53 3.90 15.48
N ARG A 34 -11.96 4.30 16.63
CA ARG A 34 -12.68 5.13 17.61
C ARG A 34 -13.05 6.49 17.03
N LEU A 35 -12.15 7.12 16.27
CA LEU A 35 -12.36 8.46 15.72
C LEU A 35 -13.26 8.46 14.48
N TYR A 36 -13.14 7.46 13.61
CA TYR A 36 -13.74 7.48 12.27
C TYR A 36 -14.57 6.24 11.93
N GLY A 37 -14.65 5.24 12.80
CA GLY A 37 -15.45 4.03 12.57
C GLY A 37 -16.92 4.34 12.29
N SER A 38 -17.53 5.23 13.09
CA SER A 38 -18.91 5.68 12.85
C SER A 38 -19.06 6.56 11.61
N ALA A 39 -17.97 7.12 11.09
CA ALA A 39 -17.94 7.88 9.84
C ALA A 39 -17.71 6.99 8.61
N GLY A 40 -17.66 5.66 8.79
CA GLY A 40 -17.54 4.70 7.70
C GLY A 40 -16.11 4.25 7.39
N LEU A 41 -15.16 4.40 8.32
CA LEU A 41 -13.84 3.78 8.18
C LEU A 41 -13.99 2.27 7.97
N GLY A 42 -13.63 1.78 6.78
CA GLY A 42 -13.81 0.38 6.38
C GLY A 42 -12.55 -0.48 6.47
N GLY A 43 -11.41 0.06 6.91
CA GLY A 43 -10.14 -0.66 6.86
C GLY A 43 -8.96 0.14 7.37
N ILE A 44 -7.76 -0.46 7.31
CA ILE A 44 -6.49 0.16 7.69
C ILE A 44 -5.47 -0.02 6.56
N PHE A 45 -4.75 1.06 6.26
CA PHE A 45 -3.58 1.08 5.40
C PHE A 45 -2.31 1.20 6.26
N PHE A 46 -1.47 0.17 6.24
CA PHE A 46 -0.22 0.11 6.98
C PHE A 46 0.95 0.53 6.11
N ASP A 47 1.34 1.81 6.24
CA ASP A 47 2.49 2.38 5.54
C ASP A 47 3.84 1.92 6.09
N GLU A 48 4.90 1.90 5.29
CA GLU A 48 6.25 1.43 5.67
C GLU A 48 6.30 -0.05 6.13
N ALA A 49 5.47 -0.90 5.53
CA ALA A 49 5.52 -2.33 5.77
C ALA A 49 6.86 -2.93 5.32
N MET A 50 7.27 -4.05 5.91
CA MET A 50 8.40 -4.83 5.41
C MET A 50 7.99 -5.58 4.15
N SER A 51 8.97 -5.92 3.31
CA SER A 51 8.72 -6.58 2.02
C SER A 51 9.24 -8.02 1.92
N ARG A 52 9.79 -8.56 3.02
CA ARG A 52 10.42 -9.89 3.10
C ARG A 52 9.75 -10.75 4.17
N CYS A 53 9.68 -12.06 3.97
CA CYS A 53 9.13 -13.02 4.93
C CYS A 53 9.96 -13.06 6.22
N GLY A 54 11.28 -12.87 6.11
CA GLY A 54 12.21 -12.95 7.22
C GLY A 54 12.57 -14.40 7.58
N ALA A 55 13.49 -14.56 8.54
CA ALA A 55 13.89 -15.90 8.99
C ALA A 55 12.70 -16.60 9.68
N ALA A 56 12.36 -17.81 9.22
CA ALA A 56 11.19 -18.56 9.70
C ALA A 56 9.89 -17.72 9.67
N ASP A 57 9.71 -16.91 8.63
CA ASP A 57 8.52 -16.08 8.39
C ASP A 57 8.23 -15.03 9.48
N VAL A 58 9.22 -14.70 10.32
CA VAL A 58 9.03 -13.79 11.46
C VAL A 58 8.53 -12.40 11.07
N ASP A 59 8.92 -11.90 9.89
CA ASP A 59 8.52 -10.56 9.45
C ASP A 59 7.05 -10.59 8.97
N VAL A 60 6.68 -11.53 8.09
CA VAL A 60 5.30 -11.65 7.59
C VAL A 60 4.30 -12.05 8.67
N ASN A 61 4.71 -12.87 9.65
CA ASN A 61 3.83 -13.28 10.76
C ASN A 61 3.33 -12.09 11.60
N ARG A 62 4.09 -10.99 11.66
CA ARG A 62 3.63 -9.76 12.33
C ARG A 62 2.45 -9.13 11.60
N TYR A 63 2.48 -9.11 10.26
CA TYR A 63 1.40 -8.54 9.46
C TYR A 63 0.17 -9.44 9.44
N ILE A 64 0.35 -10.77 9.44
CA ILE A 64 -0.76 -11.72 9.65
C ILE A 64 -1.43 -11.48 11.01
N GLU A 65 -0.65 -11.21 12.07
CA GLU A 65 -1.17 -10.86 13.39
C GLU A 65 -1.93 -9.52 13.37
N LEU A 66 -1.42 -8.50 12.66
CA LEU A 66 -2.10 -7.21 12.50
C LEU A 66 -3.41 -7.33 11.76
N ARG A 67 -3.44 -8.08 10.64
CA ARG A 67 -4.67 -8.36 9.91
C ARG A 67 -5.70 -9.05 10.79
N SER A 68 -5.29 -10.13 11.46
CA SER A 68 -6.14 -10.86 12.39
C SER A 68 -6.69 -9.94 13.49
N TYR A 69 -5.87 -9.02 14.00
CA TYR A 69 -6.29 -8.05 15.00
C TYR A 69 -7.36 -7.09 14.47
N VAL A 70 -7.17 -6.51 13.27
CA VAL A 70 -8.14 -5.62 12.64
C VAL A 70 -9.47 -6.35 12.43
N GLU A 71 -9.43 -7.53 11.81
CA GLU A 71 -10.63 -8.33 11.50
C GLU A 71 -11.40 -8.74 12.75
N GLN A 72 -10.70 -9.23 13.78
CA GLN A 72 -11.36 -9.69 15.02
C GLN A 72 -11.93 -8.53 15.84
N ARG A 73 -11.25 -7.38 15.85
CA ARG A 73 -11.62 -6.25 16.72
C ARG A 73 -12.65 -5.34 16.08
N HIS A 74 -12.60 -5.17 14.76
CA HIS A 74 -13.36 -4.17 14.01
C HIS A 74 -14.24 -4.74 12.90
N GLY A 75 -14.14 -6.07 12.64
CA GLY A 75 -15.06 -6.81 11.79
C GLY A 75 -14.34 -7.55 10.66
N ALA A 76 -14.79 -8.76 10.33
CA ALA A 76 -14.17 -9.59 9.28
C ALA A 76 -14.26 -9.00 7.86
N ALA A 77 -15.04 -7.92 7.67
CA ALA A 77 -15.12 -7.19 6.41
C ALA A 77 -14.15 -5.99 6.36
N SER A 78 -13.40 -5.70 7.43
CA SER A 78 -12.42 -4.63 7.47
C SER A 78 -11.26 -4.92 6.52
N THR A 79 -11.02 -4.02 5.56
CA THR A 79 -9.93 -4.17 4.59
C THR A 79 -8.58 -3.86 5.23
N VAL A 80 -7.58 -4.69 4.93
CA VAL A 80 -6.19 -4.47 5.32
C VAL A 80 -5.33 -4.29 4.08
N VAL A 81 -4.62 -3.17 4.01
CA VAL A 81 -3.65 -2.86 2.97
C VAL A 81 -2.27 -2.71 3.61
N ASP A 82 -1.27 -3.41 3.09
CA ASP A 82 0.13 -3.18 3.47
C ASP A 82 0.85 -2.44 2.35
N ASN A 83 1.59 -1.38 2.70
CA ASN A 83 2.45 -0.65 1.79
C ASN A 83 3.92 -0.78 2.16
N PRO A 84 4.67 -1.70 1.52
CA PRO A 84 6.12 -1.77 1.66
C PRO A 84 6.89 -0.73 0.83
N GLY A 85 6.21 0.03 -0.05
CA GLY A 85 6.82 0.98 -0.99
C GLY A 85 7.66 0.32 -2.09
N THR A 86 7.58 -1.00 -2.24
CA THR A 86 8.39 -1.77 -3.19
C THR A 86 7.81 -3.17 -3.43
N GLY A 87 8.44 -3.94 -4.33
CA GLY A 87 8.05 -5.33 -4.57
C GLY A 87 8.19 -6.19 -3.31
N VAL A 88 7.23 -7.09 -3.09
CA VAL A 88 7.06 -7.84 -1.84
C VAL A 88 7.03 -9.35 -2.08
N GLU A 89 7.65 -10.11 -1.18
CA GLU A 89 7.68 -11.57 -1.24
C GLU A 89 6.27 -12.20 -1.10
N GLU A 90 6.03 -13.31 -1.82
CA GLU A 90 4.72 -13.98 -1.96
C GLU A 90 4.04 -14.32 -0.62
N CYS A 91 4.80 -14.54 0.46
CA CYS A 91 4.23 -14.82 1.77
C CYS A 91 3.29 -13.71 2.29
N TYR A 92 3.47 -12.46 1.88
CA TYR A 92 2.59 -11.35 2.30
C TYR A 92 1.17 -11.47 1.73
N THR A 93 0.93 -12.36 0.76
CA THR A 93 -0.43 -12.70 0.33
C THR A 93 -1.28 -13.30 1.46
N ALA A 94 -0.71 -13.70 2.59
CA ALA A 94 -1.47 -14.05 3.80
C ALA A 94 -1.77 -12.84 4.70
N ALA A 95 -0.93 -11.81 4.64
CA ALA A 95 -0.88 -10.70 5.58
C ALA A 95 -1.85 -9.55 5.26
N ALA A 96 -2.24 -9.34 4.01
CA ALA A 96 -3.13 -8.25 3.63
C ALA A 96 -4.14 -8.67 2.55
N ASP A 97 -5.25 -7.94 2.44
CA ASP A 97 -6.19 -8.11 1.34
C ASP A 97 -5.58 -7.58 0.04
N THR A 98 -4.98 -6.38 0.12
CA THR A 98 -4.28 -5.70 -0.97
C THR A 98 -2.86 -5.33 -0.56
N LEU A 99 -1.91 -5.47 -1.48
CA LEU A 99 -0.51 -5.10 -1.30
C LEU A 99 -0.14 -3.99 -2.28
N VAL A 100 0.49 -2.92 -1.78
CA VAL A 100 1.15 -1.94 -2.67
C VAL A 100 2.46 -2.53 -3.14
N THR A 101 2.47 -3.17 -4.31
CA THR A 101 3.65 -3.87 -4.85
C THR A 101 4.55 -2.98 -5.70
N PHE A 102 4.10 -1.75 -5.99
CA PHE A 102 4.90 -0.72 -6.63
C PHE A 102 4.56 0.67 -6.07
N GLU A 103 5.58 1.41 -5.66
CA GLU A 103 5.51 2.83 -5.36
C GLU A 103 6.73 3.54 -5.96
N GLY A 104 6.53 4.48 -6.89
CA GLY A 104 7.65 5.11 -7.60
C GLY A 104 7.25 6.09 -8.69
N ASN A 105 8.24 6.65 -9.40
CA ASN A 105 7.98 7.57 -10.51
C ASN A 105 7.64 6.84 -11.82
N ASP A 106 7.03 7.55 -12.79
CA ASP A 106 6.69 6.99 -14.12
C ASP A 106 7.89 6.36 -14.82
N ALA A 107 9.09 6.94 -14.69
CA ALA A 107 10.30 6.44 -15.33
C ALA A 107 10.71 5.05 -14.78
N SER A 108 10.69 4.85 -13.46
CA SER A 108 10.96 3.54 -12.85
C SER A 108 9.81 2.57 -13.11
N TYR A 109 8.58 3.08 -13.19
CA TYR A 109 7.42 2.26 -13.50
C TYR A 109 7.50 1.67 -14.91
N ARG A 110 8.03 2.38 -15.91
CA ARG A 110 8.18 1.84 -17.28
C ARG A 110 9.05 0.59 -17.35
N SER A 111 10.08 0.48 -16.51
CA SER A 111 11.00 -0.65 -16.48
C SER A 111 10.67 -1.69 -15.40
N HIS A 112 9.74 -1.39 -14.49
CA HIS A 112 9.33 -2.29 -13.43
C HIS A 112 8.82 -3.65 -13.97
N ARG A 113 9.20 -4.70 -13.24
CA ARG A 113 8.77 -6.08 -13.46
C ARG A 113 8.16 -6.60 -12.16
N PRO A 114 6.85 -6.93 -12.15
CA PRO A 114 6.21 -7.55 -11.00
C PRO A 114 6.87 -8.88 -10.65
N GLN A 115 6.74 -9.29 -9.39
CA GLN A 115 7.08 -10.64 -8.98
C GLN A 115 6.16 -11.65 -9.63
N SER A 116 6.66 -12.88 -9.85
CA SER A 116 5.92 -13.90 -10.61
C SER A 116 4.57 -14.28 -9.99
N TRP A 117 4.43 -14.15 -8.67
CA TRP A 117 3.22 -14.50 -7.95
C TRP A 117 2.07 -13.52 -8.16
N GLU A 118 2.38 -12.25 -8.49
CA GLU A 118 1.37 -11.21 -8.68
C GLU A 118 0.42 -11.58 -9.82
N ALA A 119 0.89 -12.28 -10.85
CA ALA A 119 0.07 -12.76 -11.97
C ALA A 119 -0.86 -13.94 -11.61
N ARG A 120 -0.73 -14.54 -10.43
CA ARG A 120 -1.49 -15.73 -9.99
C ARG A 120 -2.57 -15.43 -8.95
N VAL A 121 -2.67 -14.17 -8.52
CA VAL A 121 -3.67 -13.72 -7.55
C VAL A 121 -4.73 -12.85 -8.23
N PRO A 122 -5.92 -12.68 -7.62
CA PRO A 122 -6.89 -11.70 -8.08
C PRO A 122 -6.27 -10.29 -8.15
N ALA A 123 -6.66 -9.51 -9.16
CA ALA A 123 -6.03 -8.21 -9.44
C ALA A 123 -6.26 -7.18 -8.32
N ASP A 124 -7.39 -7.24 -7.61
CA ASP A 124 -7.71 -6.39 -6.45
C ASP A 124 -6.77 -6.63 -5.25
N ARG A 125 -5.91 -7.64 -5.31
CA ARG A 125 -4.85 -7.85 -4.32
C ARG A 125 -3.59 -7.04 -4.60
N ILE A 126 -3.51 -6.38 -5.75
CA ILE A 126 -2.32 -5.69 -6.23
C ILE A 126 -2.62 -4.21 -6.46
N TRP A 127 -1.82 -3.34 -5.84
CA TRP A 127 -1.91 -1.88 -5.98
C TRP A 127 -0.58 -1.29 -6.44
N HIS A 128 -0.62 -0.48 -7.50
CA HIS A 128 0.49 0.37 -7.92
C HIS A 128 0.23 1.86 -7.68
N MET A 129 1.22 2.57 -7.13
CA MET A 129 1.21 4.02 -6.95
C MET A 129 2.32 4.66 -7.77
N VAL A 130 1.98 5.58 -8.68
CA VAL A 130 2.89 6.15 -9.66
C VAL A 130 2.86 7.68 -9.61
N TYR A 131 3.99 8.33 -9.38
CA TYR A 131 4.11 9.79 -9.44
C TYR A 131 4.95 10.25 -10.63
N ALA A 132 5.05 11.56 -10.84
CA ALA A 132 5.77 12.20 -11.94
C ALA A 132 5.29 11.71 -13.32
N SER A 133 3.97 11.57 -13.48
CA SER A 133 3.29 11.28 -14.76
C SER A 133 2.57 12.54 -15.26
N PRO A 134 3.29 13.51 -15.86
CA PRO A 134 2.85 14.90 -15.99
C PRO A 134 1.66 15.14 -16.93
N ASP A 135 1.38 14.21 -17.84
CA ASP A 135 0.43 14.43 -18.93
C ASP A 135 -0.44 13.19 -19.22
N GLU A 136 -1.43 13.36 -20.09
CA GLU A 136 -2.35 12.27 -20.45
C GLU A 136 -1.66 11.10 -21.16
N SER A 137 -0.57 11.35 -21.90
CA SER A 137 0.16 10.31 -22.62
C SER A 137 0.88 9.36 -21.66
N THR A 138 1.59 9.93 -20.68
CA THR A 138 2.24 9.23 -19.58
C THR A 138 1.21 8.49 -18.72
N LEU A 139 0.09 9.14 -18.38
CA LEU A 139 -1.03 8.53 -17.65
C LEU A 139 -1.59 7.28 -18.37
N ARG A 140 -1.90 7.39 -19.67
CA ARG A 140 -2.40 6.27 -20.49
C ARG A 140 -1.41 5.11 -20.53
N THR A 141 -0.13 5.43 -20.64
CA THR A 141 0.95 4.43 -20.63
C THR A 141 0.98 3.70 -19.28
N ALA A 142 0.96 4.44 -18.17
CA ALA A 142 0.99 3.87 -16.84
C ALA A 142 -0.25 3.02 -16.53
N VAL A 143 -1.47 3.44 -16.90
CA VAL A 143 -2.68 2.60 -16.73
C VAL A 143 -2.62 1.34 -17.59
N SER A 144 -2.14 1.43 -18.84
CA SER A 144 -1.96 0.24 -19.69
C SER A 144 -0.98 -0.75 -19.07
N LEU A 145 0.13 -0.25 -18.53
CA LEU A 145 1.12 -1.07 -17.83
C LEU A 145 0.56 -1.68 -16.53
N SER A 146 -0.29 -0.97 -15.77
CA SER A 146 -0.87 -1.52 -14.53
C SER A 146 -1.73 -2.75 -14.81
N LYS A 147 -2.57 -2.68 -15.84
CA LYS A 147 -3.40 -3.80 -16.30
C LYS A 147 -2.57 -4.99 -16.76
N GLN A 148 -1.54 -4.74 -17.57
CA GLN A 148 -0.60 -5.79 -18.02
C GLN A 148 0.15 -6.46 -16.86
N ARG A 149 0.23 -5.79 -15.71
CA ARG A 149 0.92 -6.23 -14.50
C ARG A 149 -0.03 -6.72 -13.41
N ASN A 150 -1.29 -6.99 -13.75
CA ASN A 150 -2.32 -7.50 -12.85
C ASN A 150 -2.66 -6.57 -11.66
N ALA A 151 -2.38 -5.27 -11.74
CA ALA A 151 -2.78 -4.31 -10.71
C ALA A 151 -4.24 -3.89 -10.89
N GLY A 152 -5.09 -4.33 -9.95
CA GLY A 152 -6.51 -3.96 -9.87
C GLY A 152 -6.75 -2.62 -9.16
N HIS A 153 -5.77 -2.14 -8.39
CA HIS A 153 -5.76 -0.79 -7.83
C HIS A 153 -4.61 0.01 -8.43
N VAL A 154 -4.88 1.26 -8.79
CA VAL A 154 -3.86 2.17 -9.30
C VAL A 154 -4.16 3.61 -8.88
N TYR A 155 -3.12 4.34 -8.48
CA TYR A 155 -3.16 5.79 -8.37
C TYR A 155 -1.95 6.39 -9.07
N ILE A 156 -2.20 7.36 -9.94
CA ILE A 156 -1.21 8.01 -10.80
C ILE A 156 -1.38 9.52 -10.63
N THR A 157 -0.28 10.24 -10.42
CA THR A 157 -0.28 11.69 -10.22
C THR A 157 0.78 12.39 -11.08
N PRO A 158 0.50 13.61 -11.61
CA PRO A 158 1.52 14.44 -12.24
C PRO A 158 2.50 15.04 -11.23
N ASP A 159 2.18 15.00 -9.93
CA ASP A 159 3.02 15.55 -8.87
C ASP A 159 4.37 14.83 -8.75
N THR A 160 5.36 15.47 -8.13
CA THR A 160 6.73 15.00 -8.05
C THR A 160 7.26 14.97 -6.62
N ILE A 161 8.30 14.18 -6.38
CA ILE A 161 8.99 14.13 -5.07
C ILE A 161 9.81 15.41 -4.78
N ALA A 162 9.82 16.41 -5.67
CA ALA A 162 10.65 17.61 -5.53
C ALA A 162 10.35 18.39 -4.24
N ASP A 163 9.08 18.41 -3.82
CA ASP A 163 8.60 19.06 -2.61
C ASP A 163 8.49 18.10 -1.41
N GLY A 164 9.03 16.88 -1.55
CA GLY A 164 9.20 15.89 -0.49
C GLY A 164 8.08 14.84 -0.37
N ASN A 165 6.89 15.09 -0.91
CA ASN A 165 5.79 14.13 -0.93
C ASN A 165 4.90 14.31 -2.17
N PRO A 166 4.84 13.35 -3.11
CA PRO A 166 4.01 13.48 -4.32
C PRO A 166 2.52 13.16 -4.06
N TRP A 167 2.16 12.83 -2.82
CA TRP A 167 0.82 12.38 -2.43
C TRP A 167 0.01 13.45 -1.69
N ASP A 168 0.52 14.69 -1.58
CA ASP A 168 -0.05 15.77 -0.77
C ASP A 168 -0.95 16.73 -1.54
N THR A 169 -1.01 16.63 -2.88
CA THR A 169 -1.91 17.41 -3.73
C THR A 169 -2.81 16.55 -4.60
N LEU A 170 -3.94 17.14 -5.01
CA LEU A 170 -4.84 16.53 -6.01
C LEU A 170 -4.43 16.97 -7.42
N PRO A 171 -4.45 16.07 -8.41
CA PRO A 171 -4.23 16.45 -9.81
C PRO A 171 -5.35 17.38 -10.31
N PRO A 172 -5.11 18.11 -11.42
CA PRO A 172 -6.17 18.84 -12.11
C PRO A 172 -7.37 17.94 -12.42
N ALA A 173 -8.59 18.49 -12.32
CA ALA A 173 -9.82 17.71 -12.49
C ALA A 173 -9.90 16.96 -13.84
N SER A 174 -9.35 17.54 -14.92
CA SER A 174 -9.27 16.88 -16.22
C SER A 174 -8.41 15.61 -16.17
N TYR A 175 -7.24 15.68 -15.53
CA TYR A 175 -6.35 14.53 -15.35
C TYR A 175 -7.03 13.44 -14.52
N TRP A 176 -7.65 13.83 -13.40
CA TRP A 176 -8.39 12.90 -12.53
C TRP A 176 -9.50 12.18 -13.28
N ASN A 177 -10.32 12.91 -14.04
CA ASN A 177 -11.42 12.33 -14.82
C ASN A 177 -10.90 11.36 -15.89
N THR A 178 -9.79 11.69 -16.57
CA THR A 178 -9.16 10.78 -17.53
C THR A 178 -8.66 9.52 -16.84
N GLN A 179 -8.02 9.63 -15.68
CA GLN A 179 -7.55 8.48 -14.92
C GLN A 179 -8.70 7.56 -14.51
N LEU A 180 -9.79 8.11 -13.96
CA LEU A 180 -10.99 7.32 -13.62
C LEU A 180 -11.57 6.57 -14.82
N SER A 181 -11.67 7.24 -15.97
CA SER A 181 -12.15 6.64 -17.21
C SER A 181 -11.26 5.48 -17.69
N LEU A 182 -9.94 5.67 -17.65
CA LEU A 182 -8.97 4.65 -18.06
C LEU A 182 -8.94 3.45 -17.10
N ALA A 183 -9.04 3.69 -15.80
CA ALA A 183 -9.05 2.65 -14.78
C ALA A 183 -10.32 1.80 -14.84
N ALA A 184 -11.48 2.41 -15.14
CA ALA A 184 -12.76 1.69 -15.27
C ALA A 184 -12.90 0.91 -16.59
N ALA A 185 -12.13 1.26 -17.62
CA ALA A 185 -12.10 0.49 -18.85
C ALA A 185 -11.53 -0.92 -18.59
N PRO A 186 -11.93 -1.94 -19.36
CA PRO A 186 -11.31 -3.27 -19.29
C PRO A 186 -9.83 -3.27 -19.72
#